data_AF-A0A7J9AI96-F1
#
_entry.id   AF-A0A7J9AI96-F1
#
_cell.length_a   1.000
_cell.length_b   1.000
_cell.length_c   1.000
_cell.angle_alpha   90.00
_cell.angle_beta   90.00
_cell.angle_gamma   90.00
#
_symmetry.space_group_name_H-M   'P 1'
#
loop_
_entity.id
_entity.type
_entity.pdbx_description
1 polymer ?
#
loop_
_entity_poly.entity_id
_entity_poly.type
_entity_poly.pdbx_seq_one_letter_code
_entity_poly.pdbx_strand_id
1 'polypeptide(L)'
;MESSAQVLEINLISAQGLKRHTKNYAIAWVDPSKKLRTRIDRTGDENPTWNDKFLFKVSPDFLSGETSAVSVAIYAAGIIRDKLIGTVRILISTFLHTSPSSPITSPAFAAFLIRSPSGEFFGTLNVGATVLNAFTGFQALNKASAIGYHELAGENLAGKHRSANKSKATVRDVPESIPSDSPVHQSETSDSLMVQSFTDVSLKQKVRKKQKKFWINLRQLHAICISPQI
;
A
#
# COMPACT_ATOMS: atom_id res chain seq x y z
N MET A 1 15.02 -20.82 -24.91
CA MET A 1 14.05 -19.72 -25.12
C MET A 1 13.96 -18.96 -23.81
N GLU A 2 14.45 -17.72 -23.78
CA GLU A 2 14.29 -16.88 -22.60
C GLU A 2 12.81 -16.51 -22.49
N SER A 3 12.13 -17.09 -21.51
CA SER A 3 10.73 -16.82 -21.24
C SER A 3 10.59 -15.32 -20.94
N SER A 4 9.96 -14.57 -21.85
CA SER A 4 9.80 -13.12 -21.70
C SER A 4 9.01 -12.86 -20.42
N ALA A 5 9.68 -12.29 -19.42
CA ALA A 5 9.04 -11.98 -18.15
C ALA A 5 7.81 -11.09 -18.37
N GLN A 6 6.78 -11.29 -17.57
CA GLN A 6 5.58 -10.47 -17.58
C GLN A 6 5.51 -9.66 -16.29
N VAL A 7 4.78 -8.56 -16.31
CA VAL A 7 4.58 -7.70 -15.15
C VAL A 7 3.13 -7.79 -14.71
N LEU A 8 2.91 -8.27 -13.50
CA LEU A 8 1.61 -8.28 -12.85
C LEU A 8 1.45 -6.99 -12.05
N GLU A 9 0.55 -6.10 -12.49
CA GLU A 9 0.13 -4.94 -11.71
C GLU A 9 -1.03 -5.33 -10.78
N ILE A 10 -0.87 -5.07 -9.48
CA ILE A 10 -1.89 -5.23 -8.45
C ILE A 10 -2.18 -3.87 -7.83
N ASN A 11 -3.45 -3.45 -7.83
CA ASN A 11 -3.94 -2.29 -7.10
C ASN A 11 -4.72 -2.75 -5.86
N LEU A 12 -4.20 -2.48 -4.66
CA LEU A 12 -4.96 -2.66 -3.42
C LEU A 12 -5.79 -1.40 -3.17
N ILE A 13 -7.07 -1.47 -3.54
CA ILE A 13 -7.96 -0.31 -3.58
C ILE A 13 -8.41 0.05 -2.16
N SER A 14 -9.09 -0.89 -1.49
CA SER A 14 -9.71 -0.67 -0.19
C SER A 14 -10.03 -1.98 0.50
N ALA A 15 -10.36 -1.90 1.79
CA ALA A 15 -11.04 -2.99 2.50
C ALA A 15 -12.35 -2.48 3.11
N GLN A 16 -13.23 -3.41 3.49
CA GLN A 16 -14.50 -3.12 4.15
C GLN A 16 -14.73 -4.09 5.31
N GLY A 17 -15.44 -3.63 6.34
CA GLY A 17 -15.80 -4.48 7.48
C GLY A 17 -14.61 -4.86 8.37
N LEU A 18 -13.58 -4.02 8.43
CA LEU A 18 -12.49 -4.17 9.41
C LEU A 18 -12.92 -3.66 10.79
N LYS A 19 -12.16 -4.00 11.82
CA LYS A 19 -12.39 -3.46 13.17
C LYS A 19 -12.08 -1.96 13.23
N ARG A 20 -13.02 -1.17 13.75
CA ARG A 20 -12.89 0.28 13.97
C ARG A 20 -11.66 0.66 14.77
N HIS A 21 -11.23 1.90 14.60
CA HIS A 21 -10.20 2.60 15.36
C HIS A 21 -8.80 1.98 15.24
N THR A 22 -8.52 1.35 14.11
CA THR A 22 -7.19 0.80 13.83
C THR A 22 -6.60 1.43 12.58
N LYS A 23 -5.55 2.23 12.75
CA LYS A 23 -4.68 2.60 11.63
C LYS A 23 -4.19 1.30 11.00
N ASN A 24 -4.24 1.20 9.69
CA ASN A 24 -3.98 -0.07 9.03
C ASN A 24 -3.23 0.11 7.72
N TYR A 25 -2.59 -0.97 7.30
CA TYR A 25 -1.90 -1.04 6.02
C TYR A 25 -1.94 -2.49 5.54
N ALA A 26 -1.71 -2.69 4.25
CA ALA A 26 -1.60 -4.01 3.66
C ALA A 26 -0.17 -4.28 3.19
N ILE A 27 0.19 -5.56 3.16
CA ILE A 27 1.40 -6.09 2.55
C ILE A 27 0.97 -7.06 1.45
N ALA A 28 1.49 -6.90 0.24
CA ALA A 28 1.26 -7.79 -0.90
C ALA A 28 2.56 -8.46 -1.35
N TRP A 29 2.49 -9.72 -1.77
CA TRP A 29 3.61 -10.45 -2.36
C TRP A 29 3.17 -11.61 -3.26
N VAL A 30 4.00 -11.90 -4.26
CA VAL A 30 3.99 -13.17 -5.01
C VAL A 30 5.12 -14.10 -4.53
N ASP A 31 6.28 -13.52 -4.22
CA ASP A 31 7.42 -14.17 -3.56
C ASP A 31 7.48 -13.68 -2.11
N PRO A 32 7.40 -14.55 -1.09
CA PRO A 32 7.50 -14.17 0.32
C PRO A 32 8.76 -13.38 0.69
N SER A 33 9.84 -13.46 -0.10
CA SER A 33 11.07 -12.68 0.08
C SER A 33 10.96 -11.23 -0.41
N LYS A 34 9.95 -10.91 -1.24
CA LYS A 34 9.75 -9.63 -1.92
C LYS A 34 8.37 -9.05 -1.58
N LYS A 35 8.23 -8.59 -0.34
CA LYS A 35 7.00 -7.98 0.18
C LYS A 35 6.94 -6.48 -0.11
N LEU A 36 5.81 -6.01 -0.61
CA LEU A 36 5.52 -4.61 -0.83
C LEU A 36 4.43 -4.14 0.11
N ARG A 37 4.55 -2.93 0.64
CA ARG A 37 3.66 -2.37 1.66
C ARG A 37 2.88 -1.19 1.11
N THR A 38 1.60 -1.07 1.47
CA THR A 38 0.84 0.16 1.24
C THR A 38 1.27 1.27 2.20
N ARG A 39 0.86 2.50 1.90
CA ARG A 39 0.76 3.58 2.89
C ARG A 39 -0.18 3.17 4.00
N ILE A 40 0.01 3.79 5.17
CA ILE A 40 -0.88 3.62 6.32
C ILE A 40 -2.14 4.46 6.08
N ASP A 41 -3.29 3.81 6.11
CA ASP A 41 -4.57 4.49 6.30
C ASP A 41 -4.65 5.01 7.74
N ARG A 42 -4.74 6.33 7.87
CA ARG A 42 -4.67 7.03 9.16
C ARG A 42 -6.05 7.38 9.72
N THR A 43 -7.13 7.19 8.97
CA THR A 43 -8.48 7.49 9.46
C THR A 43 -8.87 6.51 10.56
N GLY A 44 -8.47 5.25 10.41
CA GLY A 44 -8.80 4.20 11.36
C GLY A 44 -10.27 3.79 11.30
N ASP A 45 -10.93 4.02 10.17
CA ASP A 45 -12.30 3.58 9.93
C ASP A 45 -12.36 2.07 9.62
N GLU A 46 -13.57 1.49 9.59
CA GLU A 46 -13.79 0.09 9.19
C GLU A 46 -13.47 -0.16 7.71
N ASN A 47 -13.40 0.91 6.91
CA ASN A 47 -13.34 0.87 5.46
C ASN A 47 -12.13 1.65 4.92
N PRO A 48 -10.89 1.20 5.17
CA PRO A 48 -9.70 1.91 4.73
C PRO A 48 -9.62 1.96 3.20
N THR A 49 -9.02 3.03 2.67
CA THR A 49 -8.73 3.17 1.24
C THR A 49 -7.25 3.48 1.07
N TRP A 50 -6.49 2.53 0.52
CA TRP A 50 -5.07 2.71 0.22
C TRP A 50 -4.86 3.18 -1.21
N ASN A 51 -5.52 2.52 -2.17
CA ASN A 51 -5.37 2.74 -3.61
C ASN A 51 -3.89 2.77 -4.06
N ASP A 52 -3.11 1.83 -3.53
CA ASP A 52 -1.70 1.68 -3.83
C ASP A 52 -1.48 0.57 -4.86
N LYS A 53 -0.67 0.88 -5.86
CA LYS A 53 -0.29 -0.05 -6.93
C LYS A 53 1.08 -0.68 -6.69
N PHE A 54 1.17 -1.94 -7.04
CA PHE A 54 2.36 -2.78 -6.97
C PHE A 54 2.60 -3.45 -8.31
N LEU A 55 3.86 -3.57 -8.70
CA LEU A 55 4.29 -4.31 -9.88
C LEU A 55 5.13 -5.50 -9.46
N PHE A 56 4.79 -6.68 -9.96
CA PHE A 56 5.53 -7.91 -9.72
C PHE A 56 6.00 -8.49 -11.05
N LYS A 57 7.30 -8.73 -11.19
CA LYS A 57 7.86 -9.49 -12.31
C LYS A 57 7.56 -10.97 -12.08
N VAL A 58 6.83 -11.58 -13.00
CA VAL A 58 6.37 -12.97 -12.90
C VAL A 58 6.69 -13.73 -14.19
N SER A 59 6.81 -15.06 -14.08
CA SER A 59 6.93 -15.93 -15.24
C SER A 59 5.58 -16.18 -15.90
N PRO A 60 5.54 -16.52 -17.19
CA PRO A 60 4.33 -17.03 -17.84
C PRO A 60 3.72 -18.24 -17.10
N ASP A 61 4.56 -19.14 -16.58
CA ASP A 61 4.10 -20.29 -15.77
C ASP A 61 3.38 -19.86 -14.49
N PHE A 62 3.80 -18.74 -13.89
CA PHE A 62 3.09 -18.19 -12.74
C PHE A 62 1.70 -17.68 -13.15
N LEU A 63 1.55 -17.06 -14.33
CA LEU A 63 0.24 -16.58 -14.79
C LEU A 63 -0.71 -17.71 -15.22
N SER A 64 -0.18 -18.80 -15.78
CA SER A 64 -0.96 -19.96 -16.19
C SER A 64 -1.19 -20.97 -15.06
N GLY A 65 -0.42 -20.89 -13.97
CA GLY A 65 -0.52 -21.81 -12.85
C GLY A 65 -1.85 -21.73 -12.11
N GLU A 66 -2.55 -22.87 -12.00
CA GLU A 66 -3.86 -22.97 -11.33
C GLU A 66 -3.81 -22.55 -9.85
N THR A 67 -2.69 -22.81 -9.19
CA THR A 67 -2.48 -22.50 -7.78
C THR A 67 -1.69 -21.22 -7.54
N SER A 68 -1.23 -20.54 -8.59
CA SER A 68 -0.47 -19.29 -8.46
C SER A 68 -1.33 -18.18 -7.87
N ALA A 69 -0.76 -17.44 -6.92
CA ALA A 69 -1.51 -16.47 -6.16
C ALA A 69 -0.70 -15.24 -5.74
N VAL A 70 -1.38 -14.10 -5.67
CA VAL A 70 -0.92 -12.95 -4.89
C VAL A 70 -1.44 -13.12 -3.47
N SER A 71 -0.54 -13.08 -2.50
CA SER A 71 -0.87 -13.10 -1.09
C SER A 71 -0.93 -11.67 -0.55
N VAL A 72 -1.95 -11.37 0.24
CA VAL A 72 -2.12 -10.09 0.91
C VAL A 72 -2.34 -10.32 2.40
N ALA A 73 -1.66 -9.54 3.23
CA ALA A 73 -1.88 -9.50 4.67
C ALA A 73 -2.15 -8.07 5.14
N ILE A 74 -3.20 -7.90 5.93
CA ILE A 74 -3.64 -6.61 6.46
C ILE A 74 -3.23 -6.54 7.92
N TYR A 75 -2.60 -5.44 8.31
CA TYR A 75 -2.10 -5.23 9.66
C TYR A 75 -2.72 -3.98 10.29
N ALA A 76 -3.05 -4.07 11.58
CA ALA A 76 -3.25 -2.91 12.43
C ALA A 76 -1.87 -2.39 12.85
N ALA A 77 -1.61 -1.13 12.58
CA ALA A 77 -0.40 -0.44 13.01
C ALA A 77 -0.45 -0.27 14.54
N GLY A 78 0.48 -0.91 15.23
CA GLY A 78 0.61 -0.83 16.68
C GLY A 78 1.72 0.11 17.12
N ILE A 79 1.78 0.38 18.42
CA ILE A 79 2.88 1.17 19.01
C ILE A 79 4.11 0.28 19.23
N ILE A 80 3.90 -0.94 19.72
CA ILE A 80 4.96 -1.89 20.07
C ILE A 80 5.13 -2.94 18.96
N ARG A 81 4.03 -3.51 18.50
CA ARG A 81 4.01 -4.49 17.41
C ARG A 81 2.76 -4.34 16.57
N ASP A 82 2.91 -4.54 15.27
CA ASP A 82 1.79 -4.58 14.35
C ASP A 82 1.02 -5.90 14.51
N LYS A 83 -0.32 -5.82 14.49
CA LYS A 83 -1.20 -6.98 14.68
C LYS A 83 -1.79 -7.40 13.35
N LEU A 84 -1.65 -8.67 12.99
CA LEU A 84 -2.34 -9.24 11.82
C LEU A 84 -3.86 -9.16 12.02
N ILE A 85 -4.53 -8.45 11.11
CA ILE A 85 -5.99 -8.36 11.04
C ILE A 85 -6.53 -9.57 10.27
N GLY A 86 -5.94 -9.86 9.11
CA GLY A 86 -6.36 -10.96 8.27
C GLY A 86 -5.54 -11.07 6.99
N THR A 87 -5.81 -12.11 6.23
CA THR A 87 -5.10 -12.46 5.01
C THR A 87 -6.06 -12.76 3.87
N VAL A 88 -5.61 -12.52 2.65
CA VAL A 88 -6.30 -12.86 1.42
C VAL A 88 -5.32 -13.57 0.49
N ARG A 89 -5.79 -14.62 -0.19
CA ARG A 89 -5.05 -15.32 -1.24
C ARG A 89 -5.82 -15.20 -2.55
N ILE A 90 -5.25 -14.47 -3.49
CA ILE A 90 -5.88 -14.12 -4.77
C ILE A 90 -5.33 -15.05 -5.83
N LEU A 91 -6.14 -16.01 -6.29
CA LEU A 91 -5.76 -16.91 -7.40
C LEU A 91 -5.70 -16.14 -8.71
N ILE A 92 -4.56 -16.21 -9.39
CA ILE A 92 -4.35 -15.48 -10.65
C ILE A 92 -5.21 -16.05 -11.77
N SER A 93 -5.27 -17.38 -11.85
CA SER A 93 -6.08 -18.13 -12.83
C SER A 93 -7.56 -17.75 -12.82
N THR A 94 -8.12 -17.47 -11.64
CA THR A 94 -9.53 -17.08 -11.48
C THR A 94 -9.75 -15.58 -11.71
N PHE A 95 -8.75 -14.76 -11.37
CA PHE A 95 -8.91 -13.32 -11.35
C PHE A 95 -8.57 -12.65 -12.69
N LEU A 96 -7.64 -13.22 -13.45
CA LEU A 96 -7.14 -12.64 -14.69
C LEU A 96 -7.35 -13.59 -15.88
N HIS A 97 -8.09 -13.12 -16.88
CA HIS A 97 -8.19 -13.78 -18.17
C HIS A 97 -7.11 -13.22 -19.09
N THR A 98 -6.01 -13.96 -19.23
CA THR A 98 -4.89 -13.56 -20.09
C THR A 98 -5.17 -14.03 -21.52
N SER A 99 -5.37 -13.10 -22.46
CA SER A 99 -5.34 -13.40 -23.89
C SER A 99 -3.92 -13.24 -24.43
N PRO A 100 -3.37 -14.22 -25.17
CA PRO A 100 -2.01 -14.13 -25.71
C PRO A 100 -1.85 -13.06 -26.80
N SER A 101 -2.95 -12.49 -27.33
CA SER A 101 -2.93 -11.55 -28.45
C SER A 101 -2.79 -10.06 -28.07
N SER A 102 -2.85 -9.71 -26.78
CA SER A 102 -2.83 -8.31 -26.34
C SER A 102 -1.60 -8.00 -25.46
N PRO A 103 -0.86 -6.90 -25.72
CA PRO A 103 0.31 -6.51 -24.91
C PRO A 103 -0.07 -6.10 -23.47
N ILE A 104 -1.33 -5.75 -23.26
CA ILE A 104 -1.93 -5.43 -21.97
C ILE A 104 -3.27 -6.15 -21.89
N THR A 105 -3.52 -6.88 -20.79
CA THR A 105 -4.85 -7.45 -20.55
C THR A 105 -5.79 -6.38 -20.00
N SER A 106 -7.06 -6.45 -20.37
CA SER A 106 -8.10 -5.61 -19.73
C SER A 106 -7.99 -5.71 -18.21
N PRO A 107 -7.95 -4.59 -17.48
CA PRO A 107 -7.90 -4.63 -16.02
C PRO A 107 -9.12 -5.36 -15.45
N ALA A 108 -8.88 -6.27 -14.51
CA ALA A 108 -9.91 -6.95 -13.74
C ALA A 108 -10.06 -6.29 -12.37
N PHE A 109 -11.29 -6.30 -11.84
CA PHE A 109 -11.59 -5.79 -10.50
C PHE A 109 -12.46 -6.80 -9.78
N ALA A 110 -12.11 -7.11 -8.53
CA ALA A 110 -12.84 -8.07 -7.71
C ALA A 110 -12.74 -7.73 -6.22
N ALA A 111 -13.69 -8.27 -5.46
CA ALA A 111 -13.69 -8.24 -4.01
C ALA A 111 -13.41 -9.64 -3.47
N PHE A 112 -12.49 -9.75 -2.52
CA PHE A 112 -12.07 -11.01 -1.90
C PHE A 112 -12.39 -11.02 -0.42
N LEU A 113 -12.90 -12.14 0.10
CA LEU A 113 -13.14 -12.30 1.54
C LEU A 113 -11.83 -12.32 2.32
N ILE A 114 -11.80 -11.61 3.45
CA ILE A 114 -10.62 -11.60 4.32
C ILE A 114 -10.74 -12.74 5.32
N ARG A 115 -9.70 -13.57 5.40
CA ARG A 115 -9.61 -14.65 6.38
C ARG A 115 -8.88 -14.18 7.62
N SER A 116 -9.51 -14.31 8.78
CA SER A 116 -8.92 -14.00 10.08
C SER A 116 -7.82 -15.02 10.45
N PRO A 117 -6.96 -14.69 11.43
CA PRO A 117 -6.03 -15.67 12.00
C PRO A 117 -6.71 -16.89 12.62
N SER A 118 -7.96 -16.76 13.09
CA SER A 118 -8.76 -17.89 13.60
C SER A 118 -9.35 -18.76 12.48
N GLY A 119 -9.27 -18.29 11.22
CA GLY A 119 -9.75 -19.01 10.05
C GLY A 119 -11.12 -18.59 9.53
N GLU A 120 -11.83 -17.73 10.26
CA GLU A 120 -13.13 -17.19 9.87
C GLU A 120 -13.02 -16.14 8.77
N PHE A 121 -14.03 -16.06 7.91
CA PHE A 121 -14.11 -15.00 6.90
C PHE A 121 -14.88 -13.80 7.44
N PHE A 122 -14.36 -12.61 7.19
CA PHE A 122 -15.00 -11.34 7.56
C PHE A 122 -14.59 -10.26 6.56
N GLY A 123 -15.47 -9.29 6.33
CA GLY A 123 -15.15 -8.16 5.47
C GLY A 123 -14.73 -8.54 4.04
N THR A 124 -14.27 -7.53 3.29
CA THR A 124 -13.81 -7.71 1.91
C THR A 124 -12.57 -6.86 1.62
N LEU A 125 -11.75 -7.32 0.69
CA LEU A 125 -10.63 -6.61 0.10
C LEU A 125 -10.94 -6.36 -1.38
N ASN A 126 -11.02 -5.09 -1.77
CA ASN A 126 -11.25 -4.67 -3.16
C ASN A 126 -9.91 -4.52 -3.88
N VAL A 127 -9.74 -5.22 -4.98
CA VAL A 127 -8.47 -5.31 -5.72
C VAL A 127 -8.72 -5.08 -7.20
N GLY A 128 -7.82 -4.35 -7.86
CA GLY A 128 -7.68 -4.31 -9.30
C GLY A 128 -6.41 -5.04 -9.74
N ALA A 129 -6.40 -5.67 -10.91
CA ALA A 129 -5.18 -6.21 -11.49
C ALA A 129 -5.16 -6.17 -13.02
N THR A 130 -3.96 -6.15 -13.59
CA THR A 130 -3.73 -6.27 -15.03
C THR A 130 -2.35 -6.90 -15.27
N VAL A 131 -2.21 -7.61 -16.40
CA VAL A 131 -0.92 -8.11 -16.88
C VAL A 131 -0.41 -7.18 -17.97
N LEU A 132 0.82 -6.73 -17.78
CA LEU A 132 1.56 -5.89 -18.70
C LEU A 132 2.71 -6.71 -19.28
N ASN A 133 2.92 -6.63 -20.60
CA ASN A 133 4.13 -7.19 -21.21
C ASN A 133 5.37 -6.38 -20.75
N ALA A 134 6.46 -7.05 -20.34
CA ALA A 134 7.65 -6.36 -19.82
C ALA A 134 8.36 -5.45 -20.83
N PHE A 135 7.95 -5.45 -22.11
CA PHE A 135 8.46 -4.52 -23.12
C PHE A 135 8.05 -3.06 -22.88
N THR A 136 6.94 -2.81 -22.17
CA THR A 136 6.45 -1.45 -21.93
C THR A 136 6.99 -0.86 -20.63
N GLY A 137 7.99 0.02 -20.72
CA GLY A 137 8.18 1.15 -19.79
C GLY A 137 8.75 0.88 -18.38
N PHE A 138 8.85 -0.35 -17.91
CA PHE A 138 9.27 -0.63 -16.52
C PHE A 138 10.75 -1.01 -16.38
N GLN A 139 11.66 -0.15 -16.87
CA GLN A 139 13.11 -0.37 -16.70
C GLN A 139 13.53 -0.56 -15.24
N ALA A 140 12.80 0.01 -14.28
CA ALA A 140 13.02 -0.20 -12.85
C ALA A 140 12.90 -1.68 -12.43
N LEU A 141 12.05 -2.48 -13.11
CA LEU A 141 11.92 -3.92 -12.88
C LEU A 141 13.05 -4.75 -13.51
N ASN A 142 13.98 -4.14 -14.25
CA ASN A 142 15.21 -4.83 -14.67
C ASN A 142 16.13 -5.10 -13.46
N LYS A 143 16.01 -4.31 -12.40
CA LYS A 143 16.85 -4.40 -11.18
C LYS A 143 16.10 -4.98 -9.98
N ALA A 144 14.76 -5.04 -10.02
CA ALA A 144 13.93 -5.53 -8.93
C ALA A 144 12.80 -6.43 -9.46
N SER A 145 12.51 -7.53 -8.76
CA SER A 145 11.40 -8.42 -9.10
C SER A 145 10.04 -7.94 -8.58
N ALA A 146 10.01 -6.93 -7.71
CA ALA A 146 8.80 -6.34 -7.18
C ALA A 146 9.06 -4.86 -6.82
N ILE A 147 8.12 -3.96 -7.13
CA ILE A 147 8.23 -2.54 -6.77
C ILE A 147 6.85 -1.90 -6.54
N GLY A 148 6.76 -0.98 -5.58
CA GLY A 148 5.57 -0.16 -5.37
C GLY A 148 5.61 1.14 -6.17
N TYR A 149 4.46 1.65 -6.60
CA TYR A 149 4.41 2.91 -7.37
C TYR A 149 4.95 4.12 -6.60
N HIS A 150 4.82 4.15 -5.26
CA HIS A 150 5.37 5.23 -4.44
C HIS A 150 6.91 5.24 -4.45
N GLU A 151 7.53 4.07 -4.60
CA GLU A 151 8.98 3.92 -4.73
C GLU A 151 9.45 4.30 -6.15
N LEU A 152 8.66 3.96 -7.18
CA LEU A 152 8.89 4.42 -8.55
C LEU A 152 8.79 5.94 -8.70
N ALA A 153 7.79 6.55 -8.06
CA ALA A 153 7.52 7.98 -8.16
C ALA A 153 8.53 8.86 -7.39
N GLY A 154 9.51 8.26 -6.71
CA GLY A 154 10.53 9.02 -5.97
C GLY A 154 9.97 9.79 -4.77
N GLU A 155 8.81 9.41 -4.23
CA GLU A 155 8.20 10.13 -3.10
C GLU A 155 9.00 9.88 -1.81
N ASN A 156 9.88 10.82 -1.49
CA ASN A 156 10.43 11.18 -0.17
C ASN A 156 10.75 10.03 0.80
N LEU A 157 11.93 9.43 0.62
CA LEU A 157 12.62 8.63 1.64
C LEU A 157 13.23 9.52 2.74
N ALA A 158 12.39 10.19 3.51
CA ALA A 158 12.77 10.67 4.85
C ALA A 158 12.33 9.61 5.87
N GLY A 159 13.14 8.56 6.05
CA GLY A 159 12.88 7.59 7.13
C GLY A 159 13.45 6.18 7.01
N LYS A 160 14.37 5.87 6.09
CA LYS A 160 15.06 4.56 6.07
C LYS A 160 16.53 4.69 6.45
N HIS A 161 16.79 4.89 7.75
CA HIS A 161 18.01 4.41 8.39
C HIS A 161 17.62 3.73 9.69
N ARG A 162 17.48 2.40 9.65
CA ARG A 162 17.76 1.49 10.76
C ARG A 162 17.59 0.04 10.31
N SER A 163 18.60 -0.45 9.60
CA SER A 163 18.94 -1.86 9.59
C SER A 163 20.46 -1.96 9.51
N ALA A 164 21.10 -2.15 10.66
CA ALA A 164 22.34 -2.91 10.74
C ALA A 164 22.58 -3.29 12.21
N ASN A 165 22.67 -4.58 12.42
CA ASN A 165 23.10 -5.22 13.65
C ASN A 165 24.57 -4.88 13.97
N LYS A 166 24.86 -4.84 15.28
CA LYS A 166 26.11 -5.33 15.90
C LYS A 166 27.35 -4.41 15.84
N SER A 167 27.66 -3.80 16.99
CA SER A 167 28.99 -3.95 17.59
C SER A 167 28.91 -3.81 19.11
N LYS A 168 29.45 -4.83 19.75
CA LYS A 168 29.73 -4.96 21.18
C LYS A 168 30.91 -4.03 21.49
N ALA A 169 30.74 -3.06 22.38
CA ALA A 169 31.85 -2.29 22.95
C ALA A 169 31.95 -2.62 24.44
N THR A 170 33.07 -3.22 24.79
CA THR A 170 33.49 -3.53 26.16
C THR A 170 34.59 -2.57 26.58
N VAL A 171 34.47 -2.09 27.83
CA VAL A 171 35.54 -1.61 28.75
C VAL A 171 36.02 -0.16 28.60
N ARG A 172 35.66 0.61 29.65
CA ARG A 172 36.41 1.58 30.49
C ARG A 172 37.44 2.51 29.82
N ASP A 173 37.32 3.81 30.08
CA ASP A 173 38.17 4.51 31.07
C ASP A 173 37.69 5.95 31.35
N VAL A 174 37.79 6.36 32.62
CA VAL A 174 37.61 7.71 33.18
C VAL A 174 38.99 8.17 33.66
N PRO A 175 39.40 9.43 33.40
CA PRO A 175 39.54 10.43 34.49
C PRO A 175 39.06 11.83 34.03
N GLU A 176 38.12 12.48 34.72
CA GLU A 176 38.29 13.42 35.85
C GLU A 176 39.09 14.71 35.55
N SER A 177 38.39 15.86 35.49
CA SER A 177 38.69 17.10 36.25
C SER A 177 37.68 18.22 35.94
N ILE A 178 37.10 18.81 36.99
CA ILE A 178 36.32 20.09 37.08
C ILE A 178 37.27 21.12 37.79
N PRO A 179 37.03 22.46 37.97
CA PRO A 179 35.90 23.38 37.68
C PRO A 179 36.37 24.68 36.94
N SER A 180 35.65 25.78 36.70
CA SER A 180 34.55 26.49 37.38
C SER A 180 34.05 27.68 36.51
N ASP A 181 33.00 28.34 37.00
CA ASP A 181 32.53 29.72 36.73
C ASP A 181 31.36 29.97 35.75
N SER A 182 30.20 30.21 36.38
CA SER A 182 29.11 31.10 35.95
C SER A 182 29.46 32.54 36.43
N PRO A 183 28.73 33.67 36.13
CA PRO A 183 27.28 33.73 35.88
C PRO A 183 26.72 34.92 35.02
N VAL A 184 25.38 34.93 34.85
CA VAL A 184 24.44 36.06 34.59
C VAL A 184 24.46 36.81 33.24
N HIS A 185 23.35 36.77 32.46
CA HIS A 185 22.34 37.87 32.36
C HIS A 185 21.21 37.55 31.34
N GLN A 186 20.01 38.02 31.68
CA GLN A 186 18.73 37.94 30.94
C GLN A 186 18.58 39.10 29.93
N SER A 187 17.85 38.85 28.83
CA SER A 187 16.86 39.72 28.14
C SER A 187 16.50 39.09 26.77
N GLU A 188 15.25 38.67 26.50
CA GLU A 188 14.20 39.47 25.80
C GLU A 188 14.66 40.00 24.43
N THR A 189 13.99 39.89 23.27
CA THR A 189 12.64 39.54 22.80
C THR A 189 12.76 39.15 21.31
N SER A 190 11.78 38.46 20.70
CA SER A 190 11.46 38.62 19.27
C SER A 190 10.08 38.04 18.95
N ASP A 191 9.18 38.94 18.59
CA ASP A 191 7.79 38.68 18.19
C ASP A 191 7.66 38.13 16.76
N SER A 192 6.75 37.17 16.64
CA SER A 192 5.68 37.04 15.63
C SER A 192 5.96 37.35 14.15
N LEU A 193 5.86 36.31 13.32
CA LEU A 193 5.17 36.39 12.02
C LEU A 193 4.32 35.12 11.80
N MET A 194 2.99 35.28 11.97
CA MET A 194 2.01 34.34 11.44
C MET A 194 2.07 34.33 9.91
N VAL A 195 2.23 33.15 9.30
CA VAL A 195 1.85 32.94 7.90
C VAL A 195 0.66 31.98 7.87
N GLN A 196 -0.48 32.56 7.51
CA GLN A 196 -1.79 31.92 7.46
C GLN A 196 -1.88 30.92 6.30
N SER A 197 -2.36 29.72 6.62
CA SER A 197 -2.74 28.67 5.69
C SER A 197 -4.05 29.04 4.97
N PHE A 198 -4.00 29.46 3.70
CA PHE A 198 -5.20 29.76 2.91
C PHE A 198 -5.43 28.87 1.67
N THR A 199 -4.64 27.82 1.45
CA THR A 199 -4.78 26.98 0.23
C THR A 199 -5.29 25.55 0.43
N ASP A 200 -5.34 25.03 1.66
CA ASP A 200 -5.65 23.59 1.89
C ASP A 200 -7.16 23.27 1.94
N VAL A 201 -8.00 24.19 2.45
CA VAL A 201 -9.45 23.94 2.59
C VAL A 201 -10.15 23.83 1.22
N SER A 202 -9.74 24.64 0.24
CA SER A 202 -10.35 24.68 -1.09
C SER A 202 -10.04 23.41 -1.91
N LEU A 203 -8.81 22.89 -1.80
CA LEU A 203 -8.41 21.63 -2.44
C LEU A 203 -9.16 20.42 -1.85
N LYS A 204 -9.30 20.35 -0.52
CA LYS A 204 -10.03 19.26 0.15
C LYS A 204 -11.52 19.24 -0.21
N GLN A 205 -12.16 20.41 -0.36
CA GLN A 205 -13.56 20.48 -0.81
C GLN A 205 -13.72 20.03 -2.27
N LYS A 206 -12.76 20.33 -3.15
CA LYS A 206 -12.81 19.95 -4.57
C LYS A 206 -12.65 18.44 -4.76
N VAL A 207 -11.78 17.80 -3.98
CA VAL A 207 -11.61 16.33 -3.95
C VAL A 207 -12.88 15.63 -3.44
N ARG A 208 -13.48 16.13 -2.35
CA ARG A 208 -14.75 15.60 -1.82
C ARG A 208 -15.92 15.71 -2.80
N LYS A 209 -16.02 16.80 -3.56
CA LYS A 209 -17.05 16.97 -4.61
C LYS A 209 -16.84 16.00 -5.77
N LYS A 210 -15.59 15.76 -6.20
CA LYS A 210 -15.28 14.77 -7.25
C LYS A 210 -15.62 13.34 -6.82
N GLN A 211 -15.30 12.95 -5.58
CA GLN A 211 -15.67 11.62 -5.06
C GLN A 211 -17.18 11.44 -4.95
N LYS A 212 -17.93 12.43 -4.43
CA LYS A 212 -19.40 12.34 -4.38
C LYS A 212 -20.01 12.16 -5.79
N LYS A 213 -19.52 12.87 -6.80
CA LYS A 213 -20.01 12.75 -8.18
C LYS A 213 -19.72 11.38 -8.80
N PHE A 214 -18.57 10.79 -8.48
CA PHE A 214 -18.21 9.43 -8.89
C PHE A 214 -19.17 8.37 -8.28
N TRP A 215 -19.48 8.48 -6.99
CA TRP A 215 -20.40 7.55 -6.32
C TRP A 215 -21.87 7.71 -6.74
N ILE A 216 -22.31 8.91 -7.13
CA ILE A 216 -23.64 9.14 -7.68
C ILE A 216 -23.79 8.49 -9.05
N ASN A 217 -22.79 8.62 -9.94
CA ASN A 217 -22.81 7.97 -11.24
C ASN A 217 -22.76 6.44 -11.13
N LEU A 218 -22.01 5.90 -10.16
CA LEU A 218 -21.95 4.45 -9.93
C LEU A 218 -23.30 3.88 -9.43
N ARG A 219 -24.06 4.66 -8.64
CA ARG A 219 -25.42 4.29 -8.22
C ARG A 219 -26.45 4.36 -9.34
N GLN A 220 -26.33 5.32 -10.28
CA GLN A 220 -27.23 5.38 -11.44
C GLN A 220 -27.00 4.23 -12.43
N LEU A 221 -25.75 3.76 -12.58
CA LEU A 221 -25.45 2.60 -13.43
C LEU A 221 -26.03 1.28 -12.87
N HIS A 222 -26.21 1.16 -11.55
CA HIS A 222 -26.87 0.00 -10.94
C HIS A 222 -28.40 0.01 -11.06
N ALA A 223 -29.03 1.15 -11.41
CA ALA A 223 -30.49 1.26 -11.52
C ALA A 223 -31.04 0.90 -12.91
N ILE A 224 -30.18 0.62 -13.90
CA ILE A 224 -30.58 0.31 -15.29
C ILE A 224 -30.73 -1.21 -15.55
N CYS A 225 -30.35 -2.08 -14.60
CA CYS A 225 -30.37 -3.54 -14.79
C CYS A 225 -31.41 -4.31 -13.97
N ILE A 226 -32.54 -3.71 -13.61
CA ILE A 226 -33.69 -4.49 -13.11
C ILE A 226 -34.93 -4.11 -13.91
N SER A 227 -35.14 -4.82 -15.03
CA SER A 227 -36.45 -4.95 -15.65
C SER A 227 -36.88 -6.41 -15.53
N PRO A 228 -37.98 -6.74 -14.84
CA PRO A 228 -38.49 -8.10 -14.81
C PRO A 228 -39.22 -8.37 -16.14
N GLN A 229 -38.76 -9.39 -16.87
CA GLN A 229 -39.55 -10.01 -17.92
C GLN A 229 -40.73 -10.74 -17.27
N ILE A 230 -41.94 -10.26 -17.55
CA ILE A 230 -43.18 -11.05 -17.57
C ILE A 230 -43.64 -11.06 -19.03
#